data_AF-A0A4V2FT19-F1
#
_entry.id   AF-A0A4V2FT19-F1
#
_cell.length_a   1.000
_cell.length_b   1.000
_cell.length_c   1.000
_cell.angle_alpha   90.00
_cell.angle_beta   90.00
_cell.angle_gamma   90.00
#
_symmetry.space_group_name_H-M   'P 1'
#
loop_
_entity.id
_entity.type
_entity.pdbx_description
1 polymer ?
#
loop_
_entity_poly.entity_id
_entity_poly.type
_entity_poly.pdbx_seq_one_letter_code
_entity_poly.pdbx_strand_id
1 'polypeptide(L)'
;MKNLICLLGILFFVHVHIKGQSFDRNFYDLSSDGMEQLNIRIFTDYDKIEIGGEFVLAVCFDLEEDWHTYTAMNTGKNRPTSIILSLPDGIVVNDTIWPGPVVVESSKGGTNMIYDSDFMVLYKLCANKKINPSKIGVNASFQVCSSDLCMLGEASLETQIVTGENKKNCFYDGIQKELKLRKK
;
A
#
# COMPACT_ATOMS: atom_id res chain seq x y z
N MET A 1 34.42 36.37 -39.32
CA MET A 1 34.80 37.22 -38.18
C MET A 1 34.52 36.44 -36.91
N LYS A 2 35.38 35.49 -36.49
CA LYS A 2 36.46 35.62 -35.50
C LYS A 2 36.10 36.48 -34.26
N ASN A 3 35.82 35.74 -33.18
CA ASN A 3 36.17 35.96 -31.77
C ASN A 3 35.68 37.21 -31.04
N LEU A 4 34.87 37.00 -29.99
CA LEU A 4 35.23 37.53 -28.67
C LEU A 4 34.80 36.57 -27.55
N ILE A 5 35.80 36.14 -26.82
CA ILE A 5 35.78 35.31 -25.62
C ILE A 5 35.29 36.17 -24.44
N CYS A 6 34.39 35.64 -23.62
CA CYS A 6 34.26 36.07 -22.23
C CYS A 6 34.28 34.81 -21.34
N LEU A 7 35.50 34.42 -20.99
CA LEU A 7 35.83 33.48 -19.93
C LEU A 7 36.03 34.27 -18.63
N LEU A 8 35.85 33.59 -17.50
CA LEU A 8 35.86 34.03 -16.09
C LEU A 8 34.43 34.25 -15.59
N GLY A 9 33.86 33.43 -14.71
CA GLY A 9 34.41 32.38 -13.87
C GLY A 9 33.37 31.96 -12.84
N ILE A 10 33.75 30.98 -12.02
CA ILE A 10 33.04 30.46 -10.85
C ILE A 10 32.07 29.31 -11.18
N LEU A 11 32.68 28.13 -11.29
CA LEU A 11 32.32 26.94 -10.51
C LEU A 11 31.10 27.13 -9.59
N PHE A 12 29.92 26.91 -10.15
CA PHE A 12 28.85 26.27 -9.43
C PHE A 12 28.62 24.93 -10.11
N PHE A 13 29.39 23.93 -9.69
CA PHE A 13 28.88 22.56 -9.68
C PHE A 13 27.66 22.56 -8.75
N VAL A 14 26.52 23.04 -9.24
CA VAL A 14 25.26 22.53 -8.73
C VAL A 14 25.22 21.10 -9.28
N HIS A 15 25.83 20.19 -8.52
CA HIS A 15 25.33 18.84 -8.47
C HIS A 15 23.90 18.96 -7.92
N VAL A 16 22.95 19.29 -8.80
CA VAL A 16 21.58 18.85 -8.59
C VAL A 16 21.70 17.35 -8.68
N HIS A 17 21.87 16.71 -7.52
CA HIS A 17 21.50 15.33 -7.35
C HIS A 17 20.02 15.26 -7.76
N ILE A 18 19.79 14.84 -9.00
CA ILE A 18 18.53 14.21 -9.39
C ILE A 18 18.53 12.86 -8.65
N LYS A 19 18.37 12.90 -7.32
CA LYS A 19 17.89 11.78 -6.52
C LYS A 19 16.40 11.98 -6.35
N GLY A 20 15.73 11.82 -7.47
CA GLY A 20 14.30 11.76 -7.58
C GLY A 20 14.08 11.00 -8.86
N GLN A 21 14.00 9.68 -8.77
CA GLN A 21 13.22 8.97 -9.77
C GLN A 21 11.88 9.71 -9.81
N SER A 22 11.46 10.09 -11.01
CA SER A 22 10.09 10.52 -11.27
C SER A 22 9.17 9.46 -10.68
N PHE A 23 8.72 9.64 -9.45
CA PHE A 23 7.62 8.87 -8.90
C PHE A 23 6.40 9.50 -9.57
N ASP A 24 6.08 8.92 -10.73
CA ASP A 24 5.18 9.44 -11.74
C ASP A 24 3.84 9.91 -11.17
N ARG A 25 3.20 10.82 -11.90
CA ARG A 25 1.86 11.40 -11.69
C ARG A 25 0.74 10.43 -11.24
N ASN A 26 0.97 9.11 -11.28
CA ASN A 26 0.05 8.07 -10.83
C ASN A 26 -0.07 7.92 -9.29
N PHE A 27 0.85 8.47 -8.49
CA PHE A 27 0.78 8.34 -7.02
C PHE A 27 -0.32 9.21 -6.40
N TYR A 28 -0.58 10.40 -6.95
CA TYR A 28 -1.61 11.32 -6.45
C TYR A 28 -3.03 10.90 -6.80
N ASP A 29 -3.21 10.03 -7.80
CA ASP A 29 -4.52 9.49 -8.21
C ASP A 29 -4.90 8.23 -7.42
N LEU A 30 -4.02 7.74 -6.54
CA LEU A 30 -4.36 6.63 -5.65
C LEU A 30 -5.36 7.07 -4.60
N SER A 31 -6.37 6.22 -4.38
CA SER A 31 -7.26 6.36 -3.23
C SER A 31 -6.42 6.25 -1.96
N SER A 32 -6.42 7.31 -1.14
CA SER A 32 -5.69 7.39 0.12
C SER A 32 -6.57 7.91 1.24
N ASP A 33 -6.46 7.34 2.44
CA ASP A 33 -7.16 7.76 3.65
C ASP A 33 -6.40 7.23 4.89
N GLY A 34 -6.70 7.75 6.07
CA GLY A 34 -6.08 7.32 7.32
C GLY A 34 -5.73 8.48 8.24
N MET A 35 -4.58 8.38 8.90
CA MET A 35 -4.07 9.37 9.84
C MET A 35 -2.70 9.86 9.38
N GLU A 36 -2.25 11.00 9.90
CA GLU A 36 -0.90 11.51 9.62
C GLU A 36 0.19 10.49 9.96
N GLN A 37 0.00 9.70 11.02
CA GLN A 37 0.97 8.70 11.50
C GLN A 37 0.92 7.38 10.72
N LEU A 38 -0.21 7.11 10.06
CA LEU A 38 -0.45 5.88 9.32
C LEU A 38 -1.45 6.19 8.21
N ASN A 39 -0.92 6.33 7.00
CA ASN A 39 -1.71 6.57 5.80
C ASN A 39 -1.94 5.24 5.07
N ILE A 40 -3.11 5.08 4.46
CA ILE A 40 -3.47 3.87 3.73
C ILE A 40 -3.69 4.22 2.27
N ARG A 41 -3.18 3.40 1.36
CA ARG A 41 -3.39 3.51 -0.09
C ARG A 41 -3.83 2.18 -0.66
N ILE A 42 -4.68 2.22 -1.69
CA ILE A 42 -5.11 1.00 -2.37
C ILE A 42 -4.91 1.06 -3.88
N PHE A 43 -4.49 -0.06 -4.47
CA PHE A 43 -4.39 -0.22 -5.92
C PHE A 43 -4.45 -1.69 -6.34
N THR A 44 -4.83 -1.91 -7.60
CA THR A 44 -4.82 -3.22 -8.25
C THR A 44 -3.62 -3.36 -9.17
N ASP A 45 -3.27 -4.59 -9.56
CA ASP A 45 -2.25 -4.85 -10.60
C ASP A 45 -2.79 -4.80 -12.05
N TYR A 46 -4.12 -4.73 -12.21
CA TYR A 46 -4.81 -4.61 -13.48
C TYR A 46 -5.85 -3.48 -13.47
N ASP A 47 -5.98 -2.78 -14.60
CA ASP A 47 -7.10 -1.86 -14.89
C ASP A 47 -8.35 -2.61 -15.37
N LYS A 48 -8.14 -3.73 -16.08
CA LYS A 48 -9.18 -4.59 -16.64
C LYS A 48 -8.75 -6.04 -16.51
N ILE A 49 -9.72 -6.88 -16.21
CA ILE A 49 -9.50 -8.31 -15.98
C ILE A 49 -10.47 -9.14 -16.81
N GLU A 50 -10.02 -10.27 -17.32
CA GLU A 50 -10.88 -11.22 -18.01
C GLU A 50 -11.80 -11.95 -17.02
N ILE A 51 -12.92 -12.46 -17.52
CA ILE A 51 -13.79 -13.35 -16.72
C ILE A 51 -13.00 -14.63 -16.42
N GLY A 52 -12.97 -15.03 -15.16
CA GLY A 52 -12.14 -16.10 -14.61
C GLY A 52 -10.70 -15.67 -14.30
N GLY A 53 -10.32 -14.43 -14.64
CA GLY A 53 -8.99 -13.89 -14.38
C GLY A 53 -8.75 -13.63 -12.89
N GLU A 54 -7.52 -13.89 -12.46
CA GLU A 54 -7.02 -13.50 -11.14
C GLU A 54 -6.34 -12.13 -11.20
N PHE A 55 -6.55 -11.34 -10.16
CA PHE A 55 -5.88 -10.07 -9.94
C PHE A 55 -5.65 -9.85 -8.45
N VAL A 56 -4.91 -8.82 -8.12
CA VAL A 56 -4.50 -8.56 -6.75
C VAL A 56 -4.92 -7.16 -6.38
N LEU A 57 -5.58 -7.03 -5.22
CA LEU A 57 -5.74 -5.76 -4.54
C LEU A 57 -4.66 -5.64 -3.48
N ALA A 58 -3.82 -4.61 -3.59
CA ALA A 58 -2.86 -4.23 -2.57
C ALA A 58 -3.47 -3.15 -1.67
N VAL A 59 -3.41 -3.37 -0.35
CA VAL A 59 -3.68 -2.36 0.67
C VAL A 59 -2.35 -2.02 1.33
N CYS A 60 -1.82 -0.85 1.03
CA CYS A 60 -0.54 -0.34 1.51
C CYS A 60 -0.76 0.54 2.73
N PHE A 61 0.05 0.34 3.76
CA PHE A 61 0.08 1.09 4.99
C PHE A 61 1.44 1.77 5.06
N ASP A 62 1.43 3.09 4.98
CA ASP A 62 2.62 3.93 5.11
C ASP A 62 2.69 4.42 6.56
N LEU A 63 3.72 4.03 7.28
CA LEU A 63 3.91 4.35 8.70
C LEU A 63 4.97 5.46 8.83
N GLU A 64 4.64 6.50 9.60
CA GLU A 64 5.63 7.51 9.98
C GLU A 64 6.71 6.90 10.88
N GLU A 65 7.92 7.48 10.84
CA GLU A 65 9.04 7.04 11.66
C GLU A 65 8.68 7.06 13.16
N ASP A 66 9.18 6.07 13.91
CA ASP A 66 8.89 5.83 15.33
C ASP A 66 7.42 5.48 15.68
N TRP A 67 6.54 5.33 14.69
CA TRP A 67 5.19 4.81 14.89
C TRP A 67 5.09 3.33 14.53
N HIS A 68 4.18 2.64 15.21
CA HIS A 68 3.86 1.25 14.93
C HIS A 68 2.36 0.99 15.04
N THR A 69 1.90 -0.07 14.37
CA THR A 69 0.56 -0.61 14.54
C THR A 69 0.61 -2.08 14.90
N TYR A 70 -0.52 -2.63 15.35
CA TYR A 70 -0.62 -4.02 15.78
C TYR A 70 -1.10 -4.88 14.63
N THR A 71 -0.48 -6.05 14.50
CA THR A 71 -0.83 -7.01 13.46
C THR A 71 -2.17 -7.68 13.76
N ALA A 72 -2.81 -8.24 12.74
CA ALA A 72 -4.03 -9.05 12.90
C ALA A 72 -3.84 -10.28 13.82
N MET A 73 -2.60 -10.74 14.00
CA MET A 73 -2.24 -11.87 14.88
C MET A 73 -1.97 -11.45 16.33
N ASN A 74 -1.95 -10.15 16.63
CA ASN A 74 -1.66 -9.67 17.98
C ASN A 74 -2.76 -10.09 18.97
N THR A 75 -2.38 -10.76 20.05
CA THR A 75 -3.29 -11.30 21.08
C THR A 75 -3.38 -10.44 22.34
N GLY A 76 -2.65 -9.31 22.37
CA GLY A 76 -2.66 -8.36 23.48
C GLY A 76 -3.96 -7.56 23.59
N LYS A 77 -3.99 -6.61 24.53
CA LYS A 77 -5.16 -5.73 24.76
C LYS A 77 -5.32 -4.60 23.72
N ASN A 78 -4.41 -4.49 22.78
CA ASN A 78 -4.40 -3.44 21.75
C ASN A 78 -5.39 -3.78 20.63
N ARG A 79 -5.87 -2.79 19.88
CA ARG A 79 -6.75 -3.01 18.72
C ARG A 79 -5.90 -3.38 17.49
N PRO A 80 -5.96 -4.63 17.00
CA PRO A 80 -5.19 -5.04 15.84
C PRO A 80 -5.69 -4.36 14.57
N THR A 81 -4.80 -4.21 13.59
CA THR A 81 -5.18 -3.80 12.23
C THR A 81 -6.14 -4.81 11.64
N SER A 82 -7.31 -4.33 11.22
CA SER A 82 -8.37 -5.11 10.60
C SER A 82 -8.80 -4.44 9.30
N ILE A 83 -9.06 -5.24 8.27
CA ILE A 83 -9.49 -4.78 6.95
C ILE A 83 -10.72 -5.58 6.54
N ILE A 84 -11.77 -4.88 6.14
CA ILE A 84 -13.02 -5.46 5.65
C ILE A 84 -13.22 -4.99 4.21
N LEU A 85 -13.32 -5.96 3.29
CA LEU A 85 -13.60 -5.68 1.88
C LEU A 85 -15.11 -5.67 1.61
N SER A 86 -15.55 -4.67 0.86
CA SER A 86 -16.88 -4.63 0.24
C SER A 86 -16.72 -4.90 -1.25
N LEU A 87 -17.07 -6.12 -1.67
CA LEU A 87 -16.83 -6.59 -3.04
C LEU A 87 -18.10 -6.55 -3.88
N PRO A 88 -18.02 -6.18 -5.16
CA PRO A 88 -19.16 -6.30 -6.05
C PRO A 88 -19.46 -7.77 -6.34
N ASP A 89 -20.72 -8.05 -6.63
CA ASP A 89 -21.18 -9.39 -6.94
C ASP A 89 -20.40 -9.99 -8.13
N GLY A 90 -19.78 -11.15 -7.91
CA GLY A 90 -18.93 -11.84 -8.88
C GLY A 90 -17.43 -11.69 -8.66
N ILE A 91 -16.99 -10.86 -7.70
CA ILE A 91 -15.61 -10.85 -7.21
C ILE A 91 -15.51 -11.70 -5.94
N VAL A 92 -14.53 -12.59 -5.89
CA VAL A 92 -14.27 -13.46 -4.73
C VAL A 92 -12.83 -13.30 -4.26
N VAL A 93 -12.61 -13.44 -2.95
CA VAL A 93 -11.27 -13.52 -2.36
C VAL A 93 -10.81 -14.98 -2.38
N ASN A 94 -9.75 -15.26 -3.12
CA ASN A 94 -9.12 -16.59 -3.15
C ASN A 94 -8.13 -16.75 -1.99
N ASP A 95 -7.41 -15.68 -1.66
CA ASP A 95 -6.34 -15.71 -0.66
C ASP A 95 -6.09 -14.31 -0.10
N THR A 96 -5.59 -14.23 1.14
CA THR A 96 -5.18 -12.98 1.79
C THR A 96 -3.81 -13.18 2.42
N ILE A 97 -2.84 -12.38 1.98
CA ILE A 97 -1.45 -12.48 2.41
C ILE A 97 -1.10 -11.27 3.28
N TRP A 98 -0.99 -11.53 4.57
CA TRP A 98 -0.42 -10.58 5.53
C TRP A 98 1.11 -10.70 5.57
N PRO A 99 1.84 -9.60 5.84
CA PRO A 99 3.25 -9.68 6.15
C PRO A 99 3.47 -10.35 7.51
N GLY A 100 4.69 -10.85 7.73
CA GLY A 100 5.10 -11.34 9.04
C GLY A 100 5.24 -10.20 10.04
N PRO A 101 4.93 -10.41 11.33
CA PRO A 101 5.04 -9.39 12.36
C PRO A 101 6.47 -9.27 12.89
N VAL A 102 6.78 -8.10 13.45
CA VAL A 102 7.89 -7.94 14.40
C VAL A 102 7.37 -8.26 15.80
N VAL A 103 8.11 -9.08 16.55
CA VAL A 103 7.75 -9.42 17.94
C VAL A 103 8.56 -8.55 18.89
N VAL A 104 7.87 -7.79 19.74
CA VAL A 104 8.50 -6.89 20.72
C VAL A 104 8.00 -7.18 22.13
N GLU A 105 8.82 -6.92 23.14
CA GLU A 105 8.38 -6.99 24.53
C GLU A 105 7.44 -5.83 24.87
N SER A 106 6.37 -6.13 25.59
CA SER A 106 5.42 -5.14 26.06
C SER A 106 5.88 -4.54 27.38
N SER A 107 5.79 -3.21 27.51
CA SER A 107 6.04 -2.51 28.79
C SER A 107 5.10 -2.93 29.92
N LYS A 108 3.97 -3.57 29.58
CA LYS A 108 2.98 -4.12 30.52
C LYS A 108 3.16 -5.63 30.76
N GLY A 109 4.28 -6.21 30.31
CA GLY A 109 4.55 -7.64 30.31
C GLY A 109 3.93 -8.37 29.12
N GLY A 110 4.56 -9.48 28.71
CA GLY A 110 4.21 -10.24 27.50
C GLY A 110 4.86 -9.71 26.23
N THR A 111 4.42 -10.19 25.08
CA THR A 111 4.90 -9.76 23.76
C THR A 111 3.78 -9.15 22.93
N ASN A 112 4.11 -8.15 22.11
CA ASN A 112 3.26 -7.61 21.07
C ASN A 112 3.78 -8.04 19.70
N MET A 113 2.86 -8.25 18.76
CA MET A 113 3.17 -8.51 17.35
C MET A 113 2.78 -7.27 16.54
N ILE A 114 3.76 -6.54 16.05
CA ILE A 114 3.60 -5.20 15.46
C ILE A 114 4.08 -5.14 14.00
N TYR A 115 3.67 -4.07 13.32
CA TYR A 115 4.35 -3.52 12.16
C TYR A 115 4.90 -2.14 12.54
N ASP A 116 6.18 -1.90 12.31
CA ASP A 116 6.95 -0.69 12.67
C ASP A 116 7.57 0.01 11.44
N SER A 117 7.13 -0.40 10.25
CA SER A 117 7.57 0.10 8.95
C SER A 117 6.46 -0.15 7.93
N ASP A 118 6.57 0.53 6.78
CA ASP A 118 5.62 0.36 5.68
C ASP A 118 5.36 -1.11 5.37
N PHE A 119 4.08 -1.45 5.22
CA PHE A 119 3.68 -2.81 4.93
C PHE A 119 2.51 -2.85 3.96
N MET A 120 2.32 -4.01 3.35
CA MET A 120 1.22 -4.25 2.40
C MET A 120 0.43 -5.48 2.80
N VAL A 121 -0.88 -5.47 2.63
CA VAL A 121 -1.73 -6.66 2.68
C VAL A 121 -2.23 -6.94 1.27
N LEU A 122 -2.04 -8.17 0.79
CA LEU A 122 -2.34 -8.54 -0.59
C LEU A 122 -3.54 -9.48 -0.62
N TYR A 123 -4.61 -9.07 -1.29
CA TYR A 123 -5.78 -9.88 -1.53
C TYR A 123 -5.73 -10.43 -2.95
N LYS A 124 -5.64 -11.76 -3.10
CA LYS A 124 -5.81 -12.40 -4.40
C LYS A 124 -7.30 -12.53 -4.68
N LEU A 125 -7.75 -11.90 -5.75
CA LEU A 125 -9.14 -11.81 -6.14
C LEU A 125 -9.34 -12.52 -7.48
N CYS A 126 -10.55 -12.99 -7.73
CA CYS A 126 -10.97 -13.55 -9.01
C CYS A 126 -12.34 -13.01 -9.40
N ALA A 127 -12.56 -12.74 -10.70
CA ALA A 127 -13.87 -12.39 -11.22
C ALA A 127 -14.54 -13.60 -11.87
N ASN A 128 -15.50 -14.21 -11.19
CA ASN A 128 -16.15 -15.43 -11.67
C ASN A 128 -17.20 -15.18 -12.77
N LYS A 129 -17.53 -13.92 -13.06
CA LYS A 129 -18.49 -13.51 -14.10
C LYS A 129 -18.16 -12.12 -14.63
N LYS A 130 -18.93 -11.66 -15.60
CA LYS A 130 -18.84 -10.30 -16.14
C LYS A 130 -19.15 -9.27 -15.04
N ILE A 131 -18.21 -8.35 -14.82
CA ILE A 131 -18.34 -7.22 -13.90
C ILE A 131 -18.42 -5.95 -14.75
N ASN A 132 -19.54 -5.23 -14.65
CA ASN A 132 -19.64 -3.84 -15.12
C ASN A 132 -18.74 -2.96 -14.24
N PRO A 133 -18.32 -1.75 -14.69
CA PRO A 133 -17.55 -0.84 -13.84
C PRO A 133 -18.16 -0.75 -12.43
N SER A 134 -17.43 -1.27 -11.45
CA SER A 134 -17.92 -1.46 -10.08
C SER A 134 -16.82 -1.10 -9.10
N LYS A 135 -17.23 -0.72 -7.87
CA LYS A 135 -16.31 -0.35 -6.81
C LYS A 135 -15.94 -1.55 -5.95
N ILE A 136 -14.67 -1.63 -5.57
CA ILE A 136 -14.19 -2.43 -4.46
C ILE A 136 -13.93 -1.47 -3.30
N GLY A 137 -14.67 -1.64 -2.21
CA GLY A 137 -14.50 -0.86 -1.00
C GLY A 137 -13.54 -1.55 -0.01
N VAL A 138 -12.74 -0.75 0.68
CA VAL A 138 -11.78 -1.18 1.70
C VAL A 138 -12.04 -0.34 2.94
N ASN A 139 -12.47 -0.98 4.03
CA ASN A 139 -12.57 -0.33 5.34
C ASN A 139 -11.51 -0.91 6.26
N ALA A 140 -10.62 -0.07 6.75
CA ALA A 140 -9.59 -0.44 7.71
C ALA A 140 -9.87 0.19 9.07
N SER A 141 -9.54 -0.53 10.14
CA SER A 141 -9.46 0.04 11.49
C SER A 141 -8.22 -0.47 12.19
N PHE A 142 -7.58 0.40 12.96
CA PHE A 142 -6.27 0.14 13.54
C PHE A 142 -6.07 0.96 14.83
N GLN A 143 -5.07 0.57 15.59
CA GLN A 143 -4.47 1.41 16.62
C GLN A 143 -3.04 1.71 16.21
N VAL A 144 -2.66 2.98 16.19
CA VAL A 144 -1.31 3.44 15.87
C VAL A 144 -0.71 4.07 17.11
N CYS A 145 0.53 3.70 17.44
CA CYS A 145 1.20 4.09 18.67
C CYS A 145 2.64 4.54 18.42
N SER A 146 3.10 5.50 19.21
CA SER A 146 4.51 5.82 19.43
C SER A 146 4.92 5.34 20.84
N SER A 147 6.08 5.79 21.33
CA SER A 147 6.51 5.54 22.71
C SER A 147 5.52 6.07 23.76
N ASP A 148 4.87 7.20 23.48
CA ASP A 148 4.15 7.99 24.48
C ASP A 148 2.65 8.12 24.20
N LEU A 149 2.23 7.89 22.96
CA LEU A 149 0.86 8.13 22.51
C LEU A 149 0.32 6.94 21.73
N CYS A 150 -0.97 6.64 21.91
CA CYS A 150 -1.71 5.66 21.13
C CYS A 150 -3.04 6.25 20.69
N MET A 151 -3.39 6.06 19.42
CA MET A 151 -4.61 6.57 18.80
C MET A 151 -5.34 5.47 18.03
N LEU A 152 -6.66 5.54 18.02
CA LEU A 152 -7.49 4.70 17.17
C LEU A 152 -7.72 5.41 15.83
N GLY A 153 -7.51 4.70 14.74
CA GLY A 153 -7.73 5.19 13.38
C GLY A 153 -8.66 4.28 12.60
N GLU A 154 -9.35 4.87 11.64
CA GLU A 154 -10.19 4.20 10.66
C GLU A 154 -9.94 4.84 9.30
N ALA A 155 -10.10 4.05 8.22
CA ALA A 155 -9.95 4.54 6.86
C ALA A 155 -10.98 3.84 5.94
N SER A 156 -11.55 4.58 5.00
CA SER A 156 -12.51 4.08 4.01
C SER A 156 -12.09 4.49 2.61
N LEU A 157 -11.69 3.50 1.80
CA LEU A 157 -11.17 3.71 0.46
C LEU A 157 -11.97 2.91 -0.56
N GLU A 158 -11.96 3.38 -1.79
CA GLU A 158 -12.57 2.68 -2.92
C GLU A 158 -11.66 2.71 -4.14
N THR A 159 -11.65 1.60 -4.89
CA THR A 159 -11.07 1.52 -6.23
C THR A 159 -12.07 0.92 -7.20
N GLN A 160 -11.85 1.08 -8.50
CA GLN A 160 -12.75 0.58 -9.54
C GLN A 160 -12.18 -0.66 -10.23
N ILE A 161 -13.07 -1.57 -10.61
CA ILE A 161 -12.74 -2.73 -11.44
C ILE A 161 -13.78 -2.92 -12.53
N VAL A 162 -13.33 -3.42 -13.68
CA VAL A 162 -14.20 -3.77 -14.81
C VAL A 162 -13.66 -5.00 -15.53
N THR A 163 -14.57 -5.84 -16.03
CA THR A 163 -14.17 -6.94 -16.90
C THR A 163 -13.89 -6.49 -18.33
N GLY A 164 -12.87 -7.08 -18.96
CA GLY A 164 -12.46 -6.82 -20.34
C GLY A 164 -11.20 -7.60 -20.69
N GLU A 165 -10.56 -7.30 -21.82
CA GLU A 165 -9.22 -7.83 -22.10
C GLU A 165 -8.25 -7.43 -20.99
N ASN A 166 -7.45 -8.39 -20.52
CA ASN A 166 -6.52 -8.18 -19.43
C ASN A 166 -5.59 -7.01 -19.73
N LYS A 167 -5.64 -5.97 -18.90
CA LYS A 167 -4.81 -4.77 -19.02
C LYS A 167 -4.06 -4.53 -17.72
N LYS A 168 -2.78 -4.93 -17.70
CA LYS A 168 -1.87 -4.64 -16.59
C LYS A 168 -1.70 -3.12 -16.45
N ASN A 169 -1.58 -2.65 -15.21
CA ASN A 169 -1.28 -1.25 -14.94
C ASN A 169 0.15 -1.08 -14.42
N CYS A 170 0.52 0.16 -14.10
CA CYS A 170 1.89 0.49 -13.67
C CYS A 170 2.31 -0.15 -12.34
N PHE A 171 1.36 -0.66 -11.52
CA PHE A 171 1.65 -1.31 -10.25
C PHE A 171 1.91 -2.81 -10.39
N TYR A 172 1.66 -3.38 -11.58
CA TYR A 172 1.72 -4.83 -11.81
C TYR A 172 3.04 -5.45 -11.34
N ASP A 173 4.17 -4.96 -11.85
CA ASP A 173 5.47 -5.57 -11.53
C ASP A 173 5.83 -5.44 -10.04
N GLY A 174 5.43 -4.34 -9.40
CA GLY A 174 5.62 -4.10 -7.98
C GLY A 174 4.87 -5.11 -7.12
N ILE A 175 3.56 -5.28 -7.38
CA ILE A 175 2.71 -6.25 -6.66
C ILE A 175 3.22 -7.68 -6.88
N GLN A 176 3.53 -8.04 -8.12
CA GLN A 176 3.97 -9.40 -8.45
C GLN A 176 5.33 -9.74 -7.82
N LYS A 177 6.22 -8.75 -7.68
CA LYS A 177 7.46 -8.91 -6.91
C LYS A 177 7.17 -9.18 -5.44
N GLU A 178 6.27 -8.41 -4.82
CA GLU A 178 5.90 -8.57 -3.41
C GLU A 178 5.28 -9.94 -3.13
N LEU A 179 4.37 -10.40 -4.00
CA LEU A 179 3.80 -11.76 -3.91
C LEU A 179 4.87 -12.85 -3.94
N LYS A 180 5.91 -12.70 -4.76
CA LYS A 180 7.00 -13.70 -4.85
C LYS A 180 7.86 -13.72 -3.61
N LEU A 181 8.08 -12.56 -2.97
CA LEU A 181 8.85 -12.47 -1.73
C LEU A 181 8.16 -13.20 -0.58
N ARG A 182 6.81 -13.21 -0.57
CA ARG A 182 5.99 -13.78 0.51
C ARG A 182 5.55 -15.24 0.31
N LYS A 183 5.87 -15.85 -0.84
CA LYS A 183 5.62 -17.28 -1.11
C LYS A 183 6.76 -18.20 -0.63
N LYS A 184 7.79 -17.65 0.00
CA LYS A 184 8.93 -18.37 0.57
C LYS A 184 8.80 -18.44 2.08
#